data_AF-A0A8J2QRM8-F1
#
_entry.id   AF-A0A8J2QRM8-F1
#
_cell.length_a   1.000
_cell.length_b   1.000
_cell.length_c   1.000
_cell.angle_alpha   90.00
_cell.angle_beta   90.00
_cell.angle_gamma   90.00
#
_symmetry.space_group_name_H-M   'P 1'
#
loop_
_entity.id
_entity.type
_entity.pdbx_description
1 polymer ?
#
loop_
_entity_poly.entity_id
_entity_poly.type
_entity_poly.pdbx_seq_one_letter_code
_entity_poly.pdbx_strand_id
1 'polypeptide(L)' 'MGIFTSCCKPSAADVLTPDAETRRRQQVEAAERRRNEEAARGVKDPERVRRAQQRSEEMERREQELNSAGGANLKWTAN' A
#
# COMPACT_ATOMS: atom_id res chain seq x y z
N MET A 1 1.62 -12.71 -48.59
CA MET A 1 2.06 -13.43 -47.39
C MET A 1 3.42 -12.86 -46.95
N GLY A 2 3.48 -11.90 -46.03
CA GLY A 2 4.76 -11.26 -45.68
C GLY A 2 4.74 -10.21 -44.55
N ILE A 3 3.66 -10.10 -43.78
CA ILE A 3 3.50 -9.06 -42.73
C ILE A 3 3.97 -9.57 -41.34
N PHE A 4 4.13 -10.88 -41.14
CA PHE A 4 4.40 -11.46 -39.82
C PHE A 4 5.89 -11.62 -39.46
N THR A 5 6.83 -11.34 -40.37
CA THR A 5 8.27 -11.56 -40.11
C THR A 5 9.02 -10.30 -39.68
N SER A 6 8.38 -9.13 -39.69
CA SER A 6 9.01 -7.87 -39.27
C SER A 6 9.28 -7.80 -37.77
N CYS A 7 8.43 -8.43 -36.95
CA CYS A 7 8.51 -8.42 -35.49
C CYS A 7 9.50 -9.44 -34.89
N CYS A 8 10.10 -10.31 -35.71
CA CYS A 8 11.06 -11.33 -35.27
C CYS A 8 12.51 -10.97 -35.60
N LYS A 9 12.81 -9.69 -35.90
CA LYS A 9 14.20 -9.23 -35.92
C LYS A 9 14.72 -9.22 -34.48
N PRO A 10 15.71 -10.04 -34.11
CA PRO A 10 16.43 -9.80 -32.88
C PRO A 10 17.14 -8.46 -33.10
N SER A 11 16.64 -7.40 -32.46
CA SER A 11 17.42 -6.17 -32.31
C SER A 11 18.58 -6.49 -31.36
N ALA A 12 19.55 -7.23 -31.88
CA ALA A 12 20.82 -7.54 -31.25
C ALA A 12 21.74 -6.33 -31.38
N ALA A 13 21.31 -5.22 -30.80
CA ALA A 13 22.16 -4.06 -30.56
C ALA A 13 22.23 -3.91 -29.03
N ASP A 14 23.29 -4.48 -28.45
CA ASP A 14 23.84 -4.14 -27.13
C ASP A 14 22.84 -3.89 -26.01
N VAL A 15 21.96 -4.87 -25.74
CA VAL A 15 21.26 -4.90 -24.46
C VAL A 15 22.28 -5.35 -23.42
N LEU A 16 22.97 -4.38 -22.81
CA LEU A 16 23.58 -4.49 -21.50
C LEU A 16 22.47 -4.88 -20.53
N THR A 17 22.08 -6.16 -20.52
CA THR A 17 21.10 -6.68 -19.59
C THR A 17 21.64 -6.36 -18.21
N PRO A 18 20.91 -5.59 -17.39
CA PRO A 18 21.34 -5.31 -16.03
C PRO A 18 21.63 -6.63 -15.33
N ASP A 19 22.67 -6.64 -14.50
CA ASP A 19 23.05 -7.82 -13.73
C ASP A 19 21.83 -8.44 -13.03
N ALA A 20 21.84 -9.75 -12.82
CA ALA A 20 20.69 -10.48 -12.29
C ALA A 20 20.20 -9.88 -10.95
N GLU A 21 21.12 -9.37 -10.12
CA GLU A 21 20.78 -8.70 -8.87
C GLU A 21 20.00 -7.41 -9.11
N THR A 22 20.48 -6.56 -10.04
CA THR A 22 19.84 -5.28 -10.35
C THR A 22 18.43 -5.46 -10.91
N ARG A 23 18.23 -6.47 -11.76
CA ARG A 23 16.90 -6.83 -12.27
C ARG A 23 15.96 -7.26 -11.15
N ARG A 24 16.47 -8.04 -10.18
CA ARG A 24 15.68 -8.46 -9.02
C ARG A 24 15.27 -7.25 -8.18
N ARG A 25 16.19 -6.32 -7.91
CA ARG A 25 15.92 -5.07 -7.18
C ARG A 25 14.84 -4.24 -7.88
N GLN A 26 14.97 -4.05 -9.19
CA GLN A 26 13.99 -3.31 -10.00
C GLN A 26 12.59 -3.96 -9.98
N GLN A 27 12.52 -5.28 -10.01
CA GLN A 27 11.24 -6.00 -9.91
C GLN A 27 10.57 -5.81 -8.55
N VAL A 28 11.35 -5.84 -7.46
CA VAL A 28 10.85 -5.57 -6.11
C VAL A 28 10.38 -4.13 -6.00
N GLU A 29 11.19 -3.16 -6.42
CA GLU A 29 10.84 -1.74 -6.41
C GLU A 29 9.58 -1.46 -7.25
N ALA A 30 9.47 -2.06 -8.43
CA ALA A 30 8.27 -1.95 -9.27
C ALA A 30 7.04 -2.58 -8.60
N ALA A 31 7.19 -3.67 -7.87
CA ALA A 31 6.09 -4.27 -7.11
C ALA A 31 5.65 -3.38 -5.94
N GLU A 32 6.59 -2.80 -5.20
CA GLU A 32 6.30 -1.85 -4.11
C GLU A 32 5.61 -0.60 -4.63
N ARG A 33 6.10 -0.04 -5.74
CA ARG A 33 5.50 1.13 -6.37
C ARG A 33 4.05 0.87 -6.80
N ARG A 34 3.78 -0.28 -7.44
CA ARG A 34 2.40 -0.67 -7.80
C ARG A 34 1.51 -0.80 -6.57
N ARG A 35 2.00 -1.44 -5.50
CA ARG A 35 1.26 -1.56 -4.24
C ARG A 35 0.93 -0.19 -3.64
N ASN A 36 1.87 0.75 -3.68
CA ASN A 36 1.67 2.10 -3.16
C ASN A 36 0.67 2.89 -4.02
N GLU A 37 0.77 2.80 -5.35
CA GLU A 37 -0.16 3.43 -6.28
C GLU A 37 -1.58 2.86 -6.11
N GLU A 38 -1.72 1.54 -5.91
CA GLU A 38 -3.00 0.90 -5.60
C GLU A 38 -3.56 1.35 -4.25
N ALA A 39 -2.73 1.43 -3.20
CA ALA A 39 -3.16 1.90 -1.88
C ALA A 39 -3.59 3.38 -1.89
N ALA A 40 -2.98 4.21 -2.74
CA ALA A 40 -3.34 5.61 -2.92
C ALA A 40 -4.50 5.80 -3.91
N ARG A 41 -4.87 4.77 -4.68
CA ARG A 41 -5.89 4.88 -5.73
C ARG A 41 -7.25 5.21 -5.12
N GLY A 42 -7.87 6.29 -5.61
CA GLY A 42 -9.17 6.74 -5.13
C GLY A 42 -9.15 7.47 -3.78
N VAL A 43 -7.96 7.64 -3.17
CA VAL A 43 -7.80 8.40 -1.93
C VAL A 43 -7.23 9.78 -2.25
N LYS A 44 -8.04 10.83 -2.03
CA LYS A 44 -7.63 12.22 -2.30
C LYS A 44 -6.44 12.68 -1.44
N ASP A 45 -6.37 12.21 -0.20
CA ASP A 45 -5.31 12.54 0.75
C ASP A 45 -4.98 11.31 1.62
N PRO A 46 -3.92 10.54 1.27
CA PRO A 46 -3.57 9.31 2.00
C PRO A 46 -3.11 9.57 3.44
N GLU A 47 -2.50 10.72 3.71
CA GLU A 47 -2.04 11.08 5.06
C GLU A 47 -3.21 11.38 6.00
N ARG A 48 -4.32 11.94 5.49
CA ARG A 48 -5.54 12.11 6.27
C ARG A 48 -6.17 10.78 6.63
N VAL A 49 -6.18 9.81 5.72
CA VAL A 49 -6.70 8.46 5.99
C VAL A 49 -5.85 7.79 7.06
N ARG A 50 -4.52 7.84 6.94
CA ARG A 50 -3.60 7.28 7.94
C ARG A 50 -3.80 7.88 9.33
N ARG A 51 -3.95 9.21 9.44
CA ARG A 51 -4.26 9.89 10.71
C ARG A 51 -5.64 9.54 11.27
N ALA A 52 -6.63 9.31 10.41
CA ALA A 52 -7.94 8.84 10.86
C ALA A 52 -7.85 7.42 11.43
N GLN A 53 -7.12 6.54 10.75
CA GLN A 53 -6.92 5.15 11.15
C GLN A 53 -6.14 5.03 12.47
N GLN A 54 -5.07 5.82 12.65
CA GLN A 54 -4.35 5.88 13.93
C GLN A 54 -5.25 6.33 15.08
N ARG A 55 -6.10 7.35 14.86
CA ARG A 55 -7.04 7.82 15.89
C ARG A 55 -8.11 6.79 16.22
N SER A 56 -8.60 6.03 15.23
CA SER A 56 -9.55 4.95 15.50
C SER A 56 -8.90 3.81 16.29
N GLU A 57 -7.66 3.43 15.94
CA GLU A 57 -6.91 2.40 16.67
C GLU A 57 -6.62 2.82 18.12
N GLU A 58 -6.25 4.08 18.34
CA GLU A 58 -6.03 4.62 19.69
C GLU A 58 -7.31 4.65 20.52
N MET A 59 -8.43 5.09 19.92
CA MET A 59 -9.74 5.08 20.56
C MET A 59 -10.18 3.65 20.89
N GLU A 60 -10.07 2.72 19.95
CA GLU A 60 -10.42 1.31 20.15
C GLU A 60 -9.57 0.70 21.26
N ARG A 61 -8.26 0.97 21.28
CA ARG A 61 -7.38 0.51 22.35
C ARG A 61 -7.82 1.05 23.71
N ARG A 62 -8.16 2.34 23.79
CA ARG A 62 -8.64 2.97 25.02
C ARG A 62 -9.98 2.40 25.47
N GLU A 63 -10.89 2.12 24.54
CA GLU A 63 -12.17 1.46 24.83
C GLU A 63 -11.96 0.03 25.33
N GLN A 64 -11.05 -0.73 24.72
CA GLN A 64 -10.69 -2.07 25.17
C GLN A 64 -10.09 -2.05 26.58
N GLU A 65 -9.20 -1.09 26.87
CA GLU A 65 -8.64 -0.89 28.22
C GLU A 65 -9.73 -0.54 29.25
N LEU A 66 -10.65 0.36 28.92
CA LEU A 66 -11.78 0.73 29.78
C LEU A 66 -12.75 -0.44 30.00
N ASN A 67 -13.00 -1.24 28.96
CA ASN A 67 -13.85 -2.42 29.05
C ASN A 67 -13.19 -3.52 29.89
N SER A 68 -11.88 -3.75 29.71
CA SER A 68 -11.11 -4.70 30.52
C SER A 68 -10.95 -4.27 31.98
N ALA A 69 -10.99 -2.96 32.27
CA ALA A 69 -10.90 -2.42 33.63
C ALA A 69 -12.25 -2.41 34.39
N GLY A 70 -13.30 -3.05 33.86
CA GLY A 70 -14.61 -3.18 34.51
C GLY A 70 -15.67 -2.19 34.04
N GLY A 71 -15.43 -1.48 32.93
CA GLY A 71 -16.42 -0.63 32.27
C GLY A 71 -16.57 0.75 32.92
N ALA A 72 -16.73 1.79 32.10
CA ALA A 72 -17.04 3.14 32.56
C ALA A 72 -18.48 3.17 33.13
N ASN A 73 -18.63 3.07 34.45
CA ASN A 73 -19.91 3.20 35.15
C ASN A 73 -20.36 4.67 35.16
N LEU A 74 -20.73 5.19 33.99
CA LEU A 74 -21.24 6.56 33.83
C LEU A 74 -22.74 6.57 34.15
N LYS A 75 -23.08 6.96 35.38
CA LYS A 75 -24.44 7.34 35.75
C LYS A 75 -24.77 8.66 35.08
N TRP A 76 -25.62 8.64 34.05
CA TRP A 76 -26.22 9.85 33.53
C TRP A 76 -27.17 10.39 34.61
N THR A 77 -26.78 11.42 35.34
CA THR A 77 -27.70 12.14 36.23
C THR A 77 -28.39 13.22 35.42
N ALA A 78 -29.62 12.96 35.00
CA ALA A 78 -30.56 14.01 34.62
C ALA A 78 -31.16 14.57 35.93
N ASN A 79 -30.87 15.84 36.22
CA ASN A 79 -31.65 16.64 37.17
C ASN A 79 -32.71 17.42 36.39
#